data_AF-A0A7X9GJ91-F1
#
_entry.id   AF-A0A7X9GJ91-F1
#
_cell.length_a   1.000
_cell.length_b   1.000
_cell.length_c   1.000
_cell.angle_alpha   90.00
_cell.angle_beta   90.00
_cell.angle_gamma   90.00
#
_symmetry.space_group_name_H-M   'P 1'
#
loop_
_entity.id
_entity.type
_entity.pdbx_description
1 polymer ?
#
loop_
_entity_poly.entity_id
_entity_poly.type
_entity_poly.pdbx_seq_one_letter_code
_entity_poly.pdbx_strand_id
1 'polypeptide(L)' 'MFGFVNGKSQFNFVWEQIKNLPDIDQRLWMHDIYHSDFTPYDAKEIEIIKELCLE' A
#
# COMPACT_ATOMS: atom_id res chain seq x y z
N MET A 1 -5.71 -9.35 -6.54
CA MET A 1 -4.60 -9.94 -5.78
C MET A 1 -4.40 -9.06 -4.57
N PHE A 2 -4.49 -9.63 -3.38
CA PHE A 2 -4.21 -8.93 -2.12
C PHE A 2 -2.75 -8.48 -2.15
N GLY A 3 -2.42 -7.23 -1.78
CA GLY A 3 -1.03 -6.77 -1.79
C GLY A 3 -0.64 -5.80 -2.91
N PHE A 4 -1.40 -5.72 -4.01
CA PHE A 4 -0.88 -5.14 -5.26
C PHE A 4 -1.43 -3.76 -5.61
N VAL A 5 -2.76 -3.59 -5.65
CA VAL A 5 -3.41 -2.33 -6.04
C VAL A 5 -4.61 -2.09 -5.15
N ASN A 6 -4.63 -0.90 -4.54
CA ASN A 6 -5.72 -0.49 -3.66
C ASN A 6 -7.08 -0.54 -4.37
N GLY A 7 -8.09 -1.05 -3.67
CA GLY A 7 -9.47 -1.15 -4.15
C GLY A 7 -9.79 -2.43 -4.93
N LYS A 8 -8.82 -3.32 -5.17
CA LYS A 8 -9.09 -4.66 -5.72
C LYS A 8 -8.99 -5.73 -4.63
N SER A 9 -10.16 -6.17 -4.16
CA SER A 9 -10.36 -7.24 -3.16
C SER A 9 -9.68 -7.02 -1.80
N GLN A 10 -9.68 -5.79 -1.26
CA GLN A 10 -9.29 -5.51 0.12
C GLN A 10 -10.29 -4.57 0.83
N PHE A 11 -10.44 -4.82 2.14
CA PHE A 11 -11.07 -3.92 3.09
C PHE A 11 -10.04 -2.85 3.46
N ASN A 12 -9.98 -1.74 2.71
CA ASN A 12 -9.18 -0.56 3.08
C ASN A 12 -9.82 0.16 4.28
N PHE A 13 -9.88 -0.54 5.40
CA PHE A 13 -10.41 -0.09 6.66
C PHE A 13 -9.30 -0.29 7.69
N VAL A 14 -8.57 0.79 7.98
CA VAL A 14 -7.84 0.91 9.24
C VAL A 14 -8.78 0.49 10.38
N TRP A 15 -8.31 -0.38 11.28
CA TRP A 15 -9.08 -0.73 12.47
C TRP A 15 -9.52 0.58 13.15
N GLU A 16 -10.81 0.75 13.46
CA GLU A 16 -11.33 2.03 14.00
C GLU A 16 -10.54 2.51 15.23
N GLN A 17 -10.01 1.56 16.01
CA GLN A 17 -9.21 1.79 17.20
C GLN A 17 -7.84 2.44 16.93
N ILE A 18 -7.28 2.27 15.72
CA ILE A 18 -5.96 2.81 15.35
C ILE A 18 -6.05 4.17 14.65
N LYS A 19 -7.22 4.56 14.14
CA LYS A 19 -7.40 5.83 13.40
C LYS A 19 -7.01 7.09 14.18
N ASN A 20 -7.21 7.07 15.49
CA ASN A 20 -6.98 8.23 16.37
C ASN A 20 -5.59 8.24 17.01
N LEU A 21 -4.73 7.28 16.68
CA LEU A 21 -3.36 7.28 17.17
C LEU A 21 -2.57 8.40 16.46
N PRO A 22 -1.87 9.26 17.20
CA PRO A 22 -1.22 10.45 16.66
C PRO A 22 -0.13 10.13 15.61
N ASP A 23 0.41 8.92 15.62
CA ASP A 23 1.54 8.50 14.80
C ASP A 23 1.17 7.48 13.71
N ILE A 24 -0.13 7.22 13.47
CA ILE A 24 -0.56 6.34 12.38
C ILE A 24 -0.59 7.13 11.08
N ASP A 25 0.38 6.86 10.20
CA ASP A 25 0.39 7.38 8.84
C ASP A 25 -0.62 6.62 7.98
N GLN A 26 -1.78 7.23 7.74
CA GLN A 26 -2.82 6.67 6.86
C GLN A 26 -2.50 6.84 5.37
N ARG A 27 -1.40 7.53 5.02
CA ARG A 27 -0.98 7.72 3.63
C ARG A 27 -0.27 6.50 3.08
N LEU A 28 0.43 5.75 3.93
CA LEU A 28 1.10 4.51 3.57
C LEU A 28 0.24 3.34 4.01
N TRP A 29 -0.13 2.50 3.05
CA TRP A 29 -0.96 1.35 3.31
C TRP A 29 -0.11 0.10 3.27
N MET A 30 0.05 -0.56 4.41
CA MET A 30 0.97 -1.71 4.56
C MET A 30 0.69 -2.88 3.61
N HIS A 31 -0.42 -2.86 2.88
CA HIS A 31 -0.89 -3.99 2.10
C HIS A 31 -1.17 -3.68 0.63
N ASP A 32 -0.85 -2.50 0.11
CA ASP A 32 -0.88 -2.26 -1.33
C ASP A 32 0.33 -1.40 -1.72
N ILE A 33 1.01 -1.77 -2.80
CA ILE A 33 2.18 -1.02 -3.32
C ILE A 33 1.77 0.07 -4.34
N TYR A 34 0.53 0.00 -4.85
CA TYR A 34 -0.07 1.02 -5.71
C TYR A 34 -1.42 1.54 -5.18
N HIS A 35 -1.64 2.84 -5.33
CA HIS A 35 -2.95 3.48 -5.23
C HIS A 35 -3.92 2.95 -6.31
N SER A 36 -5.20 3.26 -6.17
CA SER A 36 -6.24 2.82 -7.11
C SER A 36 -6.10 3.39 -8.53
N ASP A 37 -5.34 4.49 -8.68
CA ASP A 37 -4.98 5.11 -9.95
C ASP A 37 -3.63 4.62 -10.50
N PHE A 38 -3.03 3.59 -9.88
CA PHE A 38 -1.71 3.02 -10.20
C PHE A 38 -0.52 3.95 -9.93
N THR A 39 -0.70 5.03 -9.19
CA THR A 39 0.45 5.75 -8.63
C THR A 39 1.06 4.92 -7.49
N PRO A 40 2.40 4.81 -7.39
CA PRO A 40 3.03 4.03 -6.34
C PRO A 40 2.92 4.75 -5.00
N TYR A 41 2.72 3.98 -3.91
CA TYR A 41 2.80 4.52 -2.55
C TYR A 41 4.25 4.94 -2.21
N ASP A 42 5.24 4.13 -2.61
CA ASP A 42 6.67 4.44 -2.54
C ASP A 42 7.37 4.00 -3.85
N ALA A 43 7.90 4.96 -4.60
CA ALA A 43 8.60 4.67 -5.85
C ALA A 43 9.86 3.82 -5.65
N LYS A 44 10.59 3.98 -4.53
CA LYS A 44 11.81 3.22 -4.26
C LYS A 44 11.50 1.75 -3.98
N GLU A 45 10.42 1.49 -3.27
CA GLU A 45 9.93 0.12 -3.04
C GLU A 45 9.64 -0.59 -4.38
N ILE A 46 8.93 0.09 -5.29
CA ILE A 46 8.65 -0.46 -6.62
C ILE A 46 9.93 -0.78 -7.41
N GLU A 47 10.91 0.11 -7.40
CA GLU A 47 12.17 -0.13 -8.11
C GLU A 47 12.95 -1.33 -7.54
N ILE A 48 13.00 -1.47 -6.21
CA ILE A 48 13.62 -2.64 -5.56
C ILE A 48 12.87 -3.93 -5.93
N ILE A 49 11.54 -3.93 -5.88
CA ILE A 49 10.74 -5.11 -6.25
C ILE A 49 10.99 -5.50 -7.71
N LYS A 50 11.05 -4.53 -8.63
CA LYS A 50 11.37 -4.78 -10.04
C LYS A 50 12.76 -5.40 -10.19
N GLU A 51 13.78 -4.83 -9.54
CA GLU A 51 15.15 -5.37 -9.58
C GLU A 51 15.22 -6.82 -9.11
N LEU A 52 14.44 -7.19 -8.08
CA LEU A 52 14.47 -8.52 -7.48
C LEU A 52 13.57 -9.55 -8.18
N CYS A 53 12.58 -9.12 -8.95
CA CYS A 53 11.55 -10.01 -9.52
C CYS A 53 11.47 -10.03 -11.05
N LEU A 54 12.09 -9.08 -11.74
CA LEU A 54 12.20 -9.10 -13.20
C LEU A 54 13.59 -9.60 -13.58
N GLU A 55 13.65 -10.88 -13.99
CA GLU A 55 14.77 -11.45 -14.76
C GLU A 55 14.64 -11.07 -16.25
#